data_AF-W2JE86-F1
#
_entry.id   AF-W2JE86-F1
#
_cell.length_a   1.000
_cell.length_b   1.000
_cell.length_c   1.000
_cell.angle_alpha   90.00
_cell.angle_beta   90.00
_cell.angle_gamma   90.00
#
_symmetry.space_group_name_H-M   'P 1'
#
loop_
_entity.id
_entity.type
_entity.pdbx_description
1 polymer ?
#
loop_
_entity_poly.entity_id
_entity_poly.type
_entity_poly.pdbx_seq_one_letter_code
_entity_poly.pdbx_strand_id
1 'polypeptide(L)' 'MSTVSSKDQVGVIGLGQMGGRMADNLRKHGHKLVVCDPVPAN' A
#
# COMPACT_ATOMS: atom_id res chain seq x y z
N MET A 1 -10.55 21.01 4.47
CA MET A 1 -9.98 20.17 3.40
C MET A 1 -8.71 19.55 3.96
N SER A 2 -8.70 18.24 4.24
CA SER A 2 -7.56 17.57 4.86
C SER A 2 -6.45 17.38 3.82
N THR A 3 -5.25 17.89 4.10
CA THR A 3 -4.07 17.70 3.26
C THR A 3 -3.51 16.32 3.49
N VAL A 4 -3.37 15.52 2.43
CA VAL A 4 -2.74 14.20 2.51
C VAL A 4 -1.23 14.41 2.66
N SER A 5 -0.66 14.03 3.80
CA SER A 5 0.78 14.03 4.04
C SER A 5 1.43 12.81 3.39
N SER A 6 2.68 12.94 2.94
CA SER A 6 3.48 11.83 2.39
C SER A 6 3.74 10.71 3.41
N LYS A 7 3.36 10.88 4.68
CA LYS A 7 3.44 9.84 5.72
C LYS A 7 2.08 9.25 6.09
N ASP A 8 1.03 9.65 5.38
CA ASP A 8 -0.30 9.13 5.64
C ASP A 8 -0.39 7.65 5.31
N GLN A 9 -1.32 7.00 6.00
CA GLN A 9 -1.63 5.60 5.79
C GLN A 9 -2.31 5.42 4.43
N VAL A 10 -1.79 4.49 3.63
CA VAL A 10 -2.34 4.16 2.30
C VAL A 10 -2.96 2.77 2.34
N GLY A 11 -4.23 2.69 1.93
CA GLY A 11 -4.92 1.41 1.71
C GLY A 11 -4.59 0.84 0.33
N VAL A 12 -4.26 -0.45 0.27
CA VAL A 12 -4.03 -1.20 -0.98
C VAL A 12 -4.96 -2.41 -1.00
N ILE A 13 -5.75 -2.54 -2.06
CA ILE A 13 -6.64 -3.70 -2.28
C ILE A 13 -6.05 -4.52 -3.43
N GLY A 14 -5.62 -5.74 -3.12
CA GLY A 14 -4.97 -6.64 -4.07
C GLY A 14 -3.46 -6.36 -4.25
N LEU A 15 -2.68 -7.42 -4.16
CA LEU A 15 -1.23 -7.54 -4.30
C LEU A 15 -0.87 -8.45 -5.49
N GLY A 16 -1.65 -8.38 -6.57
CA GLY A 16 -1.27 -8.99 -7.84
C GLY A 16 0.03 -8.39 -8.41
N GLN A 17 0.38 -8.77 -9.64
CA GLN A 17 1.64 -8.34 -10.30
C GLN A 17 1.88 -6.81 -10.30
N MET A 18 0.81 -6.03 -10.31
CA MET A 18 0.86 -4.56 -10.19
C MET A 18 0.82 -4.09 -8.73
N GLY A 19 -0.18 -4.55 -7.96
CA GLY A 19 -0.43 -4.10 -6.59
C GLY A 19 0.74 -4.38 -5.64
N GLY A 20 1.39 -5.54 -5.78
CA GLY A 20 2.58 -5.88 -5.00
C GLY A 20 3.73 -4.89 -5.22
N ARG A 21 4.04 -4.60 -6.48
CA ARG A 21 5.09 -3.62 -6.84
C ARG A 21 4.76 -2.21 -6.34
N MET A 22 3.48 -1.84 -6.40
CA MET A 22 3.01 -0.55 -5.90
C MET A 22 3.17 -0.47 -4.37
N ALA A 23 2.72 -1.49 -3.64
CA ALA A 23 2.88 -1.57 -2.19
C ALA A 23 4.36 -1.51 -1.79
N ASP A 24 5.24 -2.24 -2.48
CA ASP A 24 6.67 -2.19 -2.22
C ASP A 24 7.25 -0.79 -2.42
N ASN A 25 6.88 -0.11 -3.50
CA ASN A 25 7.36 1.24 -3.78
C ASN A 25 6.87 2.25 -2.74
N LEU A 26 5.60 2.16 -2.33
CA LEU A 26 5.05 3.05 -1.30
C LEU A 26 5.74 2.81 0.06
N ARG A 27 5.94 1.54 0.44
CA ARG A 27 6.65 1.20 1.67
C ARG A 27 8.10 1.69 1.64
N LYS A 28 8.81 1.53 0.52
CA LYS A 28 10.20 2.03 0.34
C LYS A 28 10.31 3.54 0.52
N HIS A 29 9.27 4.30 0.15
CA HIS A 29 9.22 5.76 0.32
C HIS A 29 8.65 6.21 1.67
N GLY A 30 8.46 5.28 2.61
CA GLY A 30 8.09 5.58 3.99
C GLY A 30 6.59 5.69 4.26
N HIS A 31 5.74 5.29 3.31
CA HIS A 31 4.30 5.23 3.53
C HIS A 31 3.94 4.03 4.43
N LYS A 32 3.01 4.25 5.37
CA LYS A 32 2.40 3.16 6.14
C LYS A 32 1.30 2.52 5.29
N LEU A 33 1.32 1.21 5.14
CA LEU A 33 0.35 0.50 4.29
C LEU A 33 -0.64 -0.33 5.10
N VAL A 34 -1.90 -0.31 4.67
CA VAL A 34 -2.92 -1.28 5.07
C VAL A 34 -3.30 -2.05 3.82
N VAL A 35 -3.07 -3.36 3.84
CA VAL A 35 -3.32 -4.21 2.68
C VAL A 35 -4.52 -5.11 2.95
N CYS A 36 -5.42 -5.20 1.98
CA CYS A 36 -6.48 -6.20 1.93
C CYS A 36 -6.31 -7.02 0.64
N ASP A 37 -5.88 -8.26 0.77
CA ASP A 37 -5.80 -9.20 -0.36
C ASP A 37 -6.65 -10.44 -0.04
N PRO A 38 -7.50 -10.92 -0.97
CA PRO A 38 -8.26 -12.15 -0.77
C PRO A 38 -7.40 -13.42 -0.69
N VAL A 39 -6.16 -13.38 -1.20
CA VAL A 39 -5.20 -14.47 -1.16
C VAL A 39 -4.17 -14.18 -0.06
N PRO A 40 -4.03 -15.06 0.95
CA PRO A 40 -3.01 -14.90 1.97
C PRO A 40 -1.60 -14.98 1.35
N ALA A 41 -0.66 -14.21 1.90
CA ALA A 41 0.74 -14.31 1.52
C ALA A 41 1.23 -15.74 1.86
N ASN A 42 1.67 -16.48 0.85
CA ASN A 42 2.28 -17.80 0.99
C ASN A 42 3.63 -17.72 1.74
#